data_AF-A0A5M9HVG9-F1
#
_entry.id   AF-A0A5M9HVG9-F1
#
_cell.length_a   1.000
_cell.length_b   1.000
_cell.length_c   1.000
_cell.angle_alpha   90.00
_cell.angle_beta   90.00
_cell.angle_gamma   90.00
#
_symmetry.space_group_name_H-M   'P 1'
#
loop_
_entity.id
_entity.type
_entity.pdbx_description
1 polymer ?
#
loop_
_entity_poly.entity_id
_entity_poly.type
_entity_poly.pdbx_seq_one_letter_code
_entity_poly.pdbx_strand_id
1 'polypeptide(L)'
;MNFLEERIVKDGVVKEGNVLKVDSFLNHQMDIKLLDQMGAEFKRRFADKPINKILTIEASGIGIACVVAQHFNVPVVFAKKSQSINLDGDMYVAEVESFTHKCINHVIVAQKFLTPEDHVLIIDDFLANGCALQGLIQIVQSSGATVEGIGIAIEKGFQSGGRIIRNLGFQLESLAIVDGMNAETGEIQFRDQSKTELNSVEKAEDEICRSATLD
;
A
#
# COMPACT_ATOMS: atom_id res chain seq x y z
N MET A 1 -12.62 8.64 -13.62
CA MET A 1 -12.48 8.30 -12.19
C MET A 1 -12.68 6.82 -12.04
N ASN A 2 -12.00 6.18 -11.10
CA ASN A 2 -12.23 4.78 -10.77
C ASN A 2 -13.22 4.63 -9.59
N PHE A 3 -13.56 3.39 -9.25
CA PHE A 3 -14.54 3.06 -8.20
C PHE A 3 -14.19 3.65 -6.82
N LEU A 4 -12.89 3.73 -6.47
CA LEU A 4 -12.45 4.30 -5.20
C LEU A 4 -12.50 5.84 -5.23
N GLU A 5 -12.09 6.46 -6.33
CA GLU A 5 -12.21 7.91 -6.52
C GLU A 5 -13.68 8.37 -6.47
N GLU A 6 -14.59 7.62 -7.10
CA GLU A 6 -16.04 7.86 -7.02
C GLU A 6 -16.55 7.75 -5.58
N ARG A 7 -16.10 6.73 -4.84
CA ARG A 7 -16.44 6.57 -3.42
C ARG A 7 -15.91 7.71 -2.57
N ILE A 8 -14.68 8.17 -2.82
CA ILE A 8 -14.07 9.31 -2.12
C ILE A 8 -14.85 10.60 -2.38
N VAL A 9 -15.25 10.88 -3.63
CA VAL A 9 -16.04 12.09 -3.94
C VAL A 9 -17.41 12.05 -3.29
N LYS A 10 -18.03 10.87 -3.23
CA LYS A 10 -19.37 10.72 -2.67
C LYS A 10 -19.40 10.87 -1.14
N ASP A 11 -18.47 10.22 -0.45
CA ASP A 11 -18.57 10.02 1.01
C ASP A 11 -17.35 10.55 1.79
N GLY A 12 -16.31 11.03 1.09
CA GLY A 12 -15.12 11.62 1.69
C GLY A 12 -15.35 13.07 2.13
N VAL A 13 -14.69 13.48 3.22
CA VAL A 13 -14.78 14.84 3.74
C VAL A 13 -13.39 15.47 3.78
N VAL A 14 -13.21 16.55 3.00
CA VAL A 14 -11.99 17.37 3.03
C VAL A 14 -12.01 18.24 4.29
N LYS A 15 -10.92 18.24 5.04
CA LYS A 15 -10.69 19.07 6.23
C LYS A 15 -9.43 19.91 6.01
N GLU A 16 -9.33 20.99 6.78
CA GLU A 16 -8.13 21.83 6.83
C GLU A 16 -6.86 21.00 7.13
N GLY A 17 -5.71 21.53 6.70
CA GLY A 17 -4.42 20.85 6.90
C GLY A 17 -4.19 19.66 5.97
N ASN A 18 -4.82 19.65 4.78
CA ASN A 18 -4.69 18.57 3.78
C ASN A 18 -5.11 17.19 4.34
N VAL A 19 -6.19 17.16 5.13
CA VAL A 19 -6.75 15.94 5.73
C VAL A 19 -7.99 15.49 4.96
N LEU A 20 -7.93 14.30 4.35
CA LEU A 20 -9.06 13.65 3.71
C LEU A 20 -9.62 12.60 4.67
N LYS A 21 -10.86 12.81 5.14
CA LYS A 21 -11.54 11.91 6.06
C LYS A 21 -12.40 10.92 5.28
N VAL A 22 -12.14 9.63 5.48
CA VAL A 22 -12.80 8.49 4.81
C VAL A 22 -13.23 7.43 5.84
N ASP A 23 -13.63 7.88 7.03
CA ASP A 23 -13.96 7.03 8.16
C ASP A 23 -15.25 6.21 7.97
N SER A 24 -16.12 6.61 7.04
CA SER A 24 -17.36 5.91 6.71
C SER A 24 -17.17 4.64 5.88
N PHE A 25 -16.00 4.44 5.26
CA PHE A 25 -15.77 3.29 4.37
C PHE A 25 -14.37 2.67 4.39
N LEU A 26 -13.35 3.31 4.98
CA LEU A 26 -11.98 2.81 5.02
C LEU A 26 -11.39 2.71 6.44
N ASN A 27 -11.34 3.83 7.19
CA ASN A 27 -10.46 3.94 8.37
C ASN A 27 -11.14 3.74 9.74
N HIS A 28 -12.47 3.58 9.78
CA HIS A 28 -13.19 3.28 11.02
C HIS A 28 -14.34 2.31 10.76
N GLN A 29 -15.30 2.71 9.94
CA GLN A 29 -16.24 1.82 9.28
C GLN A 29 -15.61 1.35 7.97
N MET A 30 -15.70 0.04 7.69
CA MET A 30 -15.17 -0.55 6.47
C MET A 30 -16.31 -0.99 5.55
N ASP A 31 -16.26 -0.57 4.28
CA ASP A 31 -17.14 -1.09 3.24
C ASP A 31 -16.50 -2.32 2.60
N ILE A 32 -16.94 -3.50 3.02
CA ILE A 32 -16.34 -4.77 2.60
C ILE A 32 -16.45 -5.00 1.08
N LYS A 33 -17.51 -4.50 0.43
CA LYS A 33 -17.64 -4.63 -1.04
C LYS A 33 -16.61 -3.76 -1.76
N LEU A 34 -16.35 -2.55 -1.24
CA LEU A 34 -15.29 -1.70 -1.75
C LEU A 34 -13.92 -2.37 -1.55
N LEU A 35 -13.65 -2.92 -0.37
CA LEU A 35 -12.40 -3.63 -0.10
C LEU A 35 -12.21 -4.84 -1.02
N ASP A 36 -13.29 -5.55 -1.35
CA ASP A 36 -13.25 -6.68 -2.29
C ASP A 36 -12.86 -6.23 -3.71
N GLN A 37 -13.42 -5.11 -4.19
CA GLN A 37 -13.02 -4.50 -5.45
C GLN A 37 -11.55 -4.07 -5.45
N MET A 38 -11.06 -3.51 -4.33
CA MET A 38 -9.65 -3.18 -4.15
C MET A 38 -8.76 -4.43 -4.19
N GLY A 39 -9.19 -5.51 -3.54
CA GLY A 39 -8.50 -6.81 -3.56
C GLY A 39 -8.36 -7.38 -4.97
N ALA A 40 -9.45 -7.39 -5.73
CA ALA A 40 -9.45 -7.85 -7.13
C ALA A 40 -8.52 -6.98 -8.00
N GLU A 41 -8.54 -5.66 -7.81
CA GLU A 41 -7.70 -4.74 -8.58
C GLU A 41 -6.20 -4.90 -8.25
N PHE A 42 -5.83 -5.05 -6.98
CA PHE A 42 -4.44 -5.38 -6.63
C PHE A 42 -4.01 -6.73 -7.19
N LYS A 43 -4.89 -7.75 -7.15
CA LYS A 43 -4.61 -9.06 -7.76
C LYS A 43 -4.34 -8.95 -9.25
N ARG A 44 -5.09 -8.10 -9.97
CA ARG A 44 -4.86 -7.81 -11.39
C ARG A 44 -3.50 -7.12 -11.62
N ARG A 45 -3.17 -6.09 -10.83
CA ARG A 45 -1.95 -5.28 -11.00
C ARG A 45 -0.65 -6.02 -10.69
N PHE A 46 -0.72 -7.04 -9.84
CA PHE A 46 0.43 -7.87 -9.45
C PHE A 46 0.25 -9.33 -9.91
N ALA A 47 -0.46 -9.56 -11.02
CA ALA A 47 -0.77 -10.91 -11.51
C ALA A 47 0.47 -11.70 -11.94
N ASP A 48 1.53 -10.99 -12.33
CA ASP A 48 2.84 -11.52 -12.76
C ASP A 48 3.81 -11.75 -11.59
N LYS A 49 3.45 -11.34 -10.36
CA LYS A 49 4.33 -11.45 -9.19
C LYS A 49 4.09 -12.75 -8.41
N PRO A 50 5.15 -13.42 -7.92
CA PRO A 50 5.05 -14.66 -7.15
C PRO A 50 4.65 -14.42 -5.68
N ILE A 51 3.69 -13.52 -5.43
CA ILE A 51 3.32 -13.09 -4.07
C ILE A 51 2.85 -14.29 -3.25
N ASN A 52 3.51 -14.52 -2.11
CA ASN A 52 3.19 -15.59 -1.15
C ASN A 52 2.86 -15.06 0.25
N LYS A 53 2.87 -13.72 0.44
CA LYS A 53 2.61 -13.08 1.73
C LYS A 53 2.14 -11.64 1.56
N ILE A 54 1.14 -11.23 2.33
CA ILE A 54 0.80 -9.81 2.48
C ILE A 54 1.40 -9.29 3.79
N LEU A 55 2.06 -8.13 3.73
CA LEU A 55 2.51 -7.38 4.90
C LEU A 55 1.77 -6.05 4.99
N THR A 56 1.32 -5.67 6.18
CA THR A 56 0.71 -4.36 6.45
C THR A 56 1.15 -3.82 7.81
N ILE A 57 0.59 -2.70 8.24
CA ILE A 57 0.80 -2.13 9.58
C ILE A 57 -0.55 -1.82 10.25
N GLU A 58 -0.61 -1.99 11.57
CA GLU A 58 -1.83 -1.71 12.33
C GLU A 58 -2.23 -0.21 12.33
N ALA A 59 -3.51 0.15 12.38
CA ALA A 59 -4.68 -0.73 12.40
C ALA A 59 -5.45 -0.74 11.07
N SER A 60 -5.59 0.43 10.40
CA SER A 60 -6.44 0.60 9.22
C SER A 60 -6.07 -0.34 8.07
N GLY A 61 -4.77 -0.58 7.84
CA GLY A 61 -4.30 -1.47 6.78
C GLY A 61 -4.73 -2.92 6.94
N ILE A 62 -5.03 -3.38 8.17
CA ILE A 62 -5.36 -4.78 8.47
C ILE A 62 -6.61 -5.25 7.70
N GLY A 63 -7.69 -4.47 7.73
CA GLY A 63 -8.93 -4.85 7.06
C GLY A 63 -8.76 -5.00 5.56
N ILE A 64 -8.04 -4.04 4.95
CA ILE A 64 -7.72 -4.05 3.53
C ILE A 64 -6.84 -5.26 3.20
N ALA A 65 -5.75 -5.45 3.94
CA ALA A 65 -4.80 -6.53 3.74
C ALA A 65 -5.45 -7.92 3.83
N CYS A 66 -6.37 -8.13 4.77
CA CYS A 66 -7.13 -9.38 4.90
C CYS A 66 -7.98 -9.67 3.66
N VAL A 67 -8.66 -8.67 3.11
CA VAL A 67 -9.48 -8.87 1.89
C VAL A 67 -8.57 -9.07 0.68
N VAL A 68 -7.51 -8.29 0.52
CA VAL A 68 -6.52 -8.48 -0.54
C VAL A 68 -5.95 -9.91 -0.49
N ALA A 69 -5.55 -10.38 0.69
CA ALA A 69 -4.99 -11.71 0.86
C ALA A 69 -5.93 -12.85 0.44
N GLN A 70 -7.25 -12.66 0.51
CA GLN A 70 -8.23 -13.63 -0.03
C GLN A 70 -8.11 -13.78 -1.55
N HIS A 71 -7.86 -12.69 -2.27
CA HIS A 71 -7.65 -12.71 -3.74
C HIS A 71 -6.31 -13.33 -4.14
N PHE A 72 -5.30 -13.24 -3.28
CA PHE A 72 -3.99 -13.87 -3.49
C PHE A 72 -3.88 -15.29 -2.95
N ASN A 73 -4.78 -15.70 -2.04
CA ASN A 73 -4.75 -16.96 -1.30
C ASN A 73 -3.44 -17.15 -0.49
N VAL A 74 -3.06 -16.14 0.28
CA VAL A 74 -1.82 -16.08 1.06
C VAL A 74 -2.06 -15.57 2.49
N PRO A 75 -1.17 -15.82 3.46
CA PRO A 75 -1.31 -15.26 4.80
C PRO A 75 -1.04 -13.74 4.85
N VAL A 76 -1.56 -13.10 5.91
CA VAL A 76 -1.28 -11.71 6.26
C VAL A 76 -0.42 -11.66 7.51
N VAL A 77 0.62 -10.83 7.47
CA VAL A 77 1.36 -10.38 8.64
C VAL A 77 1.09 -8.88 8.80
N PHE A 78 0.82 -8.42 10.01
CA PHE A 78 0.72 -6.99 10.28
C PHE A 78 1.77 -6.59 11.31
N ALA A 79 2.48 -5.50 11.01
CA ALA A 79 3.44 -4.92 11.91
C ALA A 79 2.75 -4.11 13.02
N LYS A 80 3.40 -4.07 14.19
CA LYS A 80 2.93 -3.33 15.36
C LYS A 80 3.71 -2.03 15.53
N LYS A 81 3.04 -1.01 16.07
CA LYS A 81 3.63 0.32 16.35
C LYS A 81 4.29 0.44 17.72
N SER A 82 4.00 -0.51 18.60
CA SER A 82 4.60 -0.58 19.94
C SER A 82 4.94 -2.02 20.32
N GLN A 83 5.99 -2.18 21.12
CA GLN A 83 6.26 -3.45 21.79
C GLN A 83 5.13 -3.69 22.80
N SER A 84 4.29 -4.69 22.54
CA SER A 84 3.41 -5.20 23.58
C SER A 84 4.19 -6.13 24.50
N ILE A 85 3.89 -6.10 25.80
CA ILE A 85 4.51 -6.94 26.85
C ILE A 85 4.49 -8.45 26.51
N ASN A 86 3.58 -8.89 25.64
CA ASN A 86 3.38 -10.30 25.26
C ASN A 86 4.03 -10.71 23.91
N LEU A 87 4.91 -9.89 23.31
CA LEU A 87 5.66 -10.31 22.12
C LEU A 87 6.94 -11.03 22.56
N ASP A 88 6.85 -12.35 22.76
CA ASP A 88 7.99 -13.21 23.02
C ASP A 88 8.74 -13.57 21.72
N GLY A 89 10.09 -13.56 21.78
CA GLY A 89 10.98 -14.03 20.71
C GLY A 89 11.73 -12.92 19.97
N ASP A 90 12.49 -13.33 18.93
CA ASP A 90 13.28 -12.40 18.11
C ASP A 90 12.38 -11.54 17.20
N MET A 91 12.74 -10.27 17.08
CA MET A 91 11.95 -9.26 16.36
C MET A 91 12.77 -8.59 15.27
N TYR A 92 12.12 -8.30 14.14
CA TYR A 92 12.56 -7.25 13.22
C TYR A 92 11.99 -5.92 13.71
N VAL A 93 12.84 -4.91 13.84
CA VAL A 93 12.46 -3.57 14.29
C VAL A 93 13.01 -2.55 13.31
N ALA A 94 12.14 -1.69 12.80
CA ALA A 94 12.53 -0.51 12.02
C ALA A 94 12.09 0.75 12.76
N GLU A 95 12.99 1.74 12.82
CA GLU A 95 12.72 3.06 13.36
C GLU A 95 12.19 3.98 12.26
N VAL A 96 11.06 4.63 12.53
CA VAL A 96 10.35 5.48 11.61
C VAL A 96 10.23 6.87 12.22
N GLU A 97 11.04 7.80 11.72
CA GLU A 97 11.06 9.18 12.22
C GLU A 97 9.85 9.97 11.70
N SER A 98 9.07 10.51 12.64
CA SER A 98 7.99 11.46 12.33
C SER A 98 8.53 12.88 12.38
N PHE A 99 8.78 13.46 11.20
CA PHE A 99 9.24 14.85 11.06
C PHE A 99 8.29 15.87 11.72
N THR A 100 6.98 15.56 11.77
CA THR A 100 5.96 16.47 12.30
C THR A 100 5.90 16.46 13.82
N HIS A 101 6.29 15.36 14.49
CA HIS A 101 6.15 15.20 15.94
C HIS A 101 7.50 15.02 16.66
N LYS A 102 8.64 15.03 15.94
CA LYS A 102 9.97 14.70 16.46
C LYS A 102 9.97 13.43 17.33
N CYS A 103 9.14 12.46 16.95
CA CYS A 103 9.03 11.19 17.65
C CYS A 103 9.53 10.06 16.73
N ILE A 104 10.35 9.19 17.32
CA ILE A 104 10.75 7.92 16.71
C ILE A 104 9.62 6.93 17.00
N ASN A 105 8.96 6.49 15.94
CA ASN A 105 8.01 5.38 16.04
C ASN A 105 8.73 4.09 15.65
N HIS A 106 8.28 2.97 16.20
CA HIS A 106 8.82 1.67 15.84
C HIS A 106 7.81 0.95 14.97
N VAL A 107 8.32 0.14 14.05
CA VAL A 107 7.55 -0.86 13.30
C VAL A 107 8.17 -2.20 13.63
N ILE A 108 7.34 -3.14 14.08
CA ILE A 108 7.82 -4.39 14.69
C ILE A 108 7.10 -5.58 14.08
N VAL A 109 7.86 -6.59 13.66
CA VAL A 109 7.36 -7.89 13.18
C VAL A 109 8.17 -9.00 13.82
N ALA A 110 7.52 -10.05 14.34
CA ALA A 110 8.23 -11.20 14.89
C ALA A 110 8.92 -12.00 13.77
N GLN A 111 10.19 -12.37 13.96
CA GLN A 111 11.03 -12.93 12.90
C GLN A 111 10.46 -14.22 12.30
N LYS A 112 9.80 -15.04 13.12
CA LYS A 112 9.17 -16.30 12.67
C LYS A 112 8.10 -16.16 11.57
N PHE A 113 7.65 -14.95 11.27
CA PHE A 113 6.61 -14.69 10.26
C PHE A 113 7.15 -14.13 8.93
N LEU A 114 8.46 -13.91 8.82
CA LEU A 114 9.11 -13.48 7.59
C LEU A 114 10.38 -14.28 7.37
N THR A 115 10.48 -14.97 6.23
CA THR A 115 11.65 -15.77 5.87
C THR A 115 12.24 -15.32 4.53
N PRO A 116 13.50 -15.66 4.21
CA PRO A 116 14.13 -15.28 2.94
C PRO A 116 13.38 -15.76 1.68
N GLU A 117 12.56 -16.79 1.78
CA GLU A 117 11.74 -17.34 0.69
C GLU A 117 10.44 -16.55 0.45
N ASP A 118 10.20 -15.51 1.24
CA ASP A 118 8.97 -14.72 1.15
C ASP A 118 9.03 -13.69 0.02
N HIS A 119 7.94 -13.68 -0.74
CA HIS A 119 7.65 -12.73 -1.81
C HIS A 119 6.46 -11.88 -1.36
N VAL A 120 6.78 -10.70 -0.85
CA VAL A 120 5.87 -9.87 -0.05
C VAL A 120 5.23 -8.78 -0.89
N LEU A 121 3.91 -8.69 -0.84
CA LEU A 121 3.15 -7.51 -1.25
C LEU A 121 2.80 -6.69 0.00
N ILE A 122 3.27 -5.44 0.05
CA ILE A 122 2.93 -4.53 1.14
C ILE A 122 1.61 -3.82 0.82
N ILE A 123 0.65 -3.82 1.75
CA ILE A 123 -0.65 -3.15 1.62
C ILE A 123 -0.81 -2.11 2.71
N ASP A 124 -1.23 -0.89 2.37
CA ASP A 124 -1.56 0.16 3.34
C ASP A 124 -2.74 1.04 2.90
N ASP A 125 -3.37 1.72 3.86
CA ASP A 125 -4.52 2.60 3.60
C ASP A 125 -4.09 3.92 2.94
N PHE A 126 -3.09 4.60 3.50
CA PHE A 126 -2.64 5.91 3.04
C PHE A 126 -1.13 5.98 2.79
N LEU A 127 -0.75 6.58 1.66
CA LEU A 127 0.62 7.02 1.41
C LEU A 127 0.73 8.54 1.45
N ALA A 128 1.38 9.04 2.50
CA ALA A 128 1.69 10.45 2.71
C ALA A 128 3.19 10.73 2.50
N ASN A 129 3.96 10.85 3.59
CA ASN A 129 5.41 11.04 3.56
C ASN A 129 6.18 9.71 3.36
N GLY A 130 5.51 8.56 3.46
CA GLY A 130 6.09 7.24 3.21
C GLY A 130 6.91 6.65 4.36
N CYS A 131 6.98 7.29 5.53
CA CYS A 131 7.82 6.83 6.63
C CYS A 131 7.43 5.40 7.12
N ALA A 132 6.15 5.11 7.32
CA ALA A 132 5.70 3.79 7.76
C ALA A 132 6.04 2.70 6.72
N LEU A 133 5.81 3.00 5.45
CA LEU A 133 6.11 2.12 4.33
C LEU A 133 7.62 1.84 4.20
N GLN A 134 8.48 2.84 4.42
CA GLN A 134 9.93 2.64 4.48
C GLN A 134 10.32 1.70 5.62
N GLY A 135 9.69 1.81 6.80
CA GLY A 135 9.90 0.88 7.90
C GLY A 135 9.50 -0.56 7.55
N LEU A 136 8.38 -0.75 6.85
CA LEU A 136 7.96 -2.07 6.38
C LEU A 136 8.94 -2.65 5.35
N ILE A 137 9.39 -1.84 4.38
CA ILE A 137 10.40 -2.24 3.40
C ILE A 137 11.70 -2.68 4.10
N GLN A 138 12.16 -1.90 5.09
CA GLN A 138 13.37 -2.22 5.85
C GLN A 138 13.22 -3.55 6.61
N ILE A 139 12.05 -3.84 7.18
CA ILE A 139 11.77 -5.11 7.85
C ILE A 139 11.85 -6.27 6.85
N VAL A 140 11.19 -6.16 5.70
CA VAL A 140 11.22 -7.21 4.66
C VAL A 140 12.66 -7.46 4.21
N GLN A 141 13.43 -6.41 3.91
CA GLN A 141 14.83 -6.53 3.53
C GLN A 141 15.70 -7.15 4.63
N SER A 142 15.46 -6.78 5.90
CA SER A 142 16.21 -7.34 7.06
C SER A 142 15.92 -8.83 7.28
N SER A 143 14.77 -9.32 6.82
CA SER A 143 14.42 -10.75 6.85
C SER A 143 15.03 -11.56 5.70
N GLY A 144 15.62 -10.90 4.71
CA GLY A 144 16.09 -11.53 3.47
C GLY A 144 14.99 -11.79 2.44
N ALA A 145 13.73 -11.50 2.77
CA ALA A 145 12.58 -11.59 1.88
C ALA A 145 12.62 -10.52 0.76
N THR A 146 11.79 -10.72 -0.25
CA THR A 146 11.67 -9.82 -1.41
C THR A 146 10.38 -8.99 -1.32
N VAL A 147 10.49 -7.67 -1.54
CA VAL A 147 9.31 -6.81 -1.78
C VAL A 147 8.96 -6.87 -3.26
N GLU A 148 7.89 -7.59 -3.60
CA GLU A 148 7.41 -7.71 -4.99
C GLU A 148 6.66 -6.46 -5.46
N GLY A 149 6.05 -5.76 -4.51
CA GLY A 149 5.22 -4.60 -4.82
C GLY A 149 4.60 -3.97 -3.59
N ILE A 150 4.00 -2.80 -3.82
CA ILE A 150 3.34 -2.02 -2.78
C ILE A 150 1.99 -1.56 -3.34
N GLY A 151 0.91 -1.96 -2.67
CA GLY A 151 -0.46 -1.53 -2.97
C GLY A 151 -0.97 -0.51 -1.94
N ILE A 152 -1.40 0.66 -2.40
CA ILE A 152 -1.92 1.72 -1.54
C ILE A 152 -3.35 2.07 -1.96
N ALA A 153 -4.26 2.19 -0.99
CA ALA A 153 -5.61 2.65 -1.30
C ALA A 153 -5.60 4.12 -1.76
N ILE A 154 -5.06 5.03 -0.92
CA ILE A 154 -5.06 6.47 -1.18
C ILE A 154 -3.65 7.06 -1.03
N GLU A 155 -3.07 7.55 -2.12
CA GLU A 155 -1.82 8.30 -2.13
C GLU A 155 -2.11 9.81 -2.13
N LYS A 156 -1.45 10.57 -1.24
CA LYS A 156 -1.38 12.03 -1.31
C LYS A 156 -0.26 12.42 -2.27
N GLY A 157 -0.60 12.56 -3.56
CA GLY A 157 0.33 12.83 -4.65
C GLY A 157 1.10 14.14 -4.53
N PHE A 158 0.58 15.11 -3.78
CA PHE A 158 1.27 16.36 -3.42
C PHE A 158 2.33 16.20 -2.32
N GLN A 159 2.42 15.03 -1.66
CA GLN A 159 3.47 14.71 -0.70
C GLN A 159 4.59 13.87 -1.34
N SER A 160 5.72 13.75 -0.64
CA SER A 160 6.93 13.15 -1.21
C SER A 160 6.95 11.62 -1.21
N GLY A 161 6.12 10.94 -0.41
CA GLY A 161 6.22 9.50 -0.17
C GLY A 161 6.15 8.67 -1.45
N GLY A 162 5.13 8.88 -2.29
CA GLY A 162 4.98 8.16 -3.54
C GLY A 162 6.12 8.37 -4.54
N ARG A 163 6.77 9.53 -4.52
CA ARG A 163 7.95 9.80 -5.36
C ARG A 163 9.17 9.07 -4.84
N ILE A 164 9.38 9.10 -3.52
CA ILE A 164 10.52 8.44 -2.86
C ILE A 164 10.48 6.94 -3.15
N ILE A 165 9.34 6.29 -2.93
CA ILE A 165 9.17 4.84 -3.10
C ILE A 165 9.42 4.41 -4.55
N ARG A 166 8.87 5.15 -5.53
CA ARG A 166 9.12 4.87 -6.95
C ARG A 166 10.61 5.08 -7.32
N ASN A 167 11.25 6.11 -6.78
CA ASN A 167 12.68 6.36 -7.03
C ASN A 167 13.60 5.28 -6.42
N LEU A 168 13.14 4.58 -5.38
CA LEU A 168 13.85 3.42 -4.82
C LEU A 168 13.71 2.16 -5.70
N GLY A 169 12.94 2.22 -6.79
CA GLY A 169 12.78 1.13 -7.76
C GLY A 169 11.63 0.16 -7.44
N PHE A 170 10.82 0.43 -6.42
CA PHE A 170 9.67 -0.42 -6.10
C PHE A 170 8.49 -0.15 -7.02
N GLN A 171 7.78 -1.21 -7.42
CA GLN A 171 6.47 -1.09 -8.06
C GLN A 171 5.44 -0.61 -7.02
N LEU A 172 5.02 0.64 -7.16
CA LEU A 172 4.02 1.27 -6.30
C LEU A 172 2.71 1.49 -7.07
N GLU A 173 1.68 0.76 -6.66
CA GLU A 173 0.34 0.81 -7.20
C GLU A 173 -0.60 1.50 -6.21
N SER A 174 -1.00 2.73 -6.52
CA SER A 174 -1.96 3.49 -5.72
C SER A 174 -3.31 3.51 -6.44
N LEU A 175 -4.40 3.13 -5.78
CA LEU A 175 -5.72 3.07 -6.40
C LEU A 175 -6.29 4.47 -6.65
N ALA A 176 -6.21 5.36 -5.66
CA ALA A 176 -6.54 6.77 -5.80
C ALA A 176 -5.31 7.62 -5.48
N ILE A 177 -4.94 8.56 -6.36
CA ILE A 177 -3.85 9.50 -6.13
C ILE A 177 -4.44 10.91 -6.09
N VAL A 178 -4.40 11.56 -4.93
CA VAL A 178 -4.92 12.91 -4.72
C VAL A 178 -3.79 13.93 -4.92
N ASP A 179 -3.85 14.70 -6.00
CA ASP A 179 -2.87 15.75 -6.32
C ASP A 179 -3.24 17.11 -5.72
N GLY A 180 -4.52 17.32 -5.37
CA GLY A 180 -4.98 18.55 -4.73
C GLY A 180 -6.33 18.36 -4.03
N MET A 181 -6.62 19.22 -3.06
CA MET A 181 -7.87 19.19 -2.28
C MET A 181 -8.14 20.57 -1.68
N ASN A 182 -9.41 20.98 -1.65
CA ASN A 182 -9.85 22.28 -1.12
C ASN A 182 -10.86 22.06 0.02
N ALA A 183 -10.50 22.51 1.23
CA ALA A 183 -11.32 22.31 2.43
C ALA A 183 -12.56 23.21 2.49
N GLU A 184 -12.56 24.34 1.76
CA GLU A 184 -13.70 25.26 1.70
C GLU A 184 -14.78 24.75 0.73
N THR A 185 -14.36 24.26 -0.44
CA THR A 185 -15.28 23.78 -1.49
C THR A 185 -15.58 22.29 -1.39
N GLY A 186 -14.72 21.52 -0.72
CA GLY A 186 -14.76 20.06 -0.70
C GLY A 186 -14.21 19.41 -1.98
N GLU A 187 -13.67 20.19 -2.92
CA GLU A 187 -13.15 19.68 -4.18
C GLU A 187 -11.89 18.83 -3.98
N ILE A 188 -11.76 17.77 -4.77
CA ILE A 188 -10.62 16.85 -4.78
C ILE A 188 -10.15 16.70 -6.22
N GLN A 189 -8.87 16.94 -6.45
CA GLN A 189 -8.20 16.73 -7.73
C GLN A 189 -7.42 15.43 -7.69
N PHE A 190 -7.85 14.46 -8.48
CA PHE A 190 -7.14 13.18 -8.65
C PHE A 190 -6.14 13.25 -9.81
N ARG A 191 -5.06 12.48 -9.70
CA ARG A 191 -4.10 12.28 -10.79
C ARG A 191 -4.73 11.42 -11.88
N ASP A 192 -4.55 11.81 -13.14
CA ASP A 192 -4.92 10.95 -14.27
C ASP A 192 -3.97 9.73 -14.34
N GLN A 193 -4.55 8.53 -14.20
CA GLN A 193 -3.83 7.25 -14.22
C GLN A 193 -3.98 6.49 -15.54
N SER A 194 -4.73 7.01 -16.52
CA SER A 194 -5.02 6.32 -17.79
C SER A 194 -3.77 6.02 -18.64
N LYS A 195 -2.73 6.85 -18.53
CA LYS A 195 -1.47 6.66 -19.27
C LYS A 195 -0.57 5.58 -18.68
N THR A 196 -0.73 5.24 -17.40
CA THR A 196 0.08 4.21 -16.74
C THR A 196 -0.36 2.81 -17.18
N GLU A 197 -1.65 2.62 -17.47
CA GLU A 197 -2.22 1.35 -17.93
C GLU A 197 -1.84 0.99 -19.37
N LEU A 198 -1.69 1.99 -20.25
CA LEU A 198 -1.22 1.76 -21.63
C LEU A 198 0.21 1.24 -21.67
N ASN A 199 1.10 1.81 -20.85
CA ASN A 199 2.51 1.41 -20.79
C ASN A 199 2.72 0.02 -20.16
N SER A 200 1.81 -0.44 -19.28
CA SER A 200 1.89 -1.80 -18.71
C SER A 200 1.38 -2.86 -19.68
N VAL A 201 0.35 -2.55 -20.48
CA VAL A 201 -0.12 -3.42 -21.57
C VAL A 201 0.94 -3.55 -22.67
N GLU A 202 1.54 -2.44 -23.12
CA GLU A 202 2.61 -2.47 -24.13
C GLU A 202 3.83 -3.27 -23.67
N LYS A 203 4.24 -3.16 -22.40
CA LYS A 203 5.33 -3.97 -21.84
C LYS A 203 5.01 -5.47 -21.78
N ALA A 204 3.78 -5.83 -21.41
CA ALA A 204 3.35 -7.22 -21.36
C ALA A 204 3.30 -7.84 -22.77
N GLU A 205 2.85 -7.08 -23.78
CA GLU A 205 2.85 -7.51 -25.17
C GLU A 205 4.27 -7.68 -25.74
N ASP A 206 5.20 -6.78 -25.40
CA ASP A 206 6.61 -6.87 -25.81
C ASP A 206 7.34 -8.09 -25.20
N GLU A 207 7.04 -8.47 -23.95
CA GLU A 207 7.61 -9.68 -23.33
C GLU A 207 7.05 -10.96 -23.95
N ILE A 208 5.75 -10.99 -24.27
CA ILE A 208 5.11 -12.11 -24.97
C ILE A 208 5.74 -12.29 -26.37
N CYS A 209 5.91 -11.19 -27.12
CA CYS A 209 6.54 -11.21 -28.45
C CYS A 209 7.99 -11.70 -28.42
N ARG A 210 8.78 -11.35 -27.40
CA ARG A 210 10.17 -11.80 -27.27
C ARG A 210 10.29 -13.27 -26.88
N SER A 211 9.37 -13.78 -26.07
CA SER A 211 9.34 -15.22 -25.70
C SER A 211 8.92 -16.13 -26.86
N ALA A 212 8.13 -15.63 -27.81
CA ALA A 212 7.67 -16.38 -28.98
C ALA A 212 8.70 -16.48 -30.14
N THR A 213 9.86 -15.81 -30.03
CA THR A 213 10.92 -15.83 -31.06
C THR A 213 12.14 -16.68 -30.69
N LEU A 214 12.08 -17.43 -29.58
CA LEU A 214 13.10 -18.38 -29.16
C LEU A 214 12.57 -19.81 -29.25
N ASP A 215 12.30 -20.26 -30.48
CA ASP A 215 12.19 -21.67 -30.88
C ASP A 215 12.85 -21.85 -32.25
#